data_AF-A0A534QJ37-F1
#
_entry.id   AF-A0A534QJ37-F1
#
_cell.length_a   1.000
_cell.length_b   1.000
_cell.length_c   1.000
_cell.angle_alpha   90.00
_cell.angle_beta   90.00
_cell.angle_gamma   90.00
#
_symmetry.space_group_name_H-M   'P 1'
#
loop_
_entity.id
_entity.type
_entity.pdbx_description
1 polymer ?
#
loop_
_entity_poly.entity_id
_entity_poly.type
_entity_poly.pdbx_seq_one_letter_code
_entity_poly.pdbx_strand_id
1 'polypeptide(L)'
;MAARMADLLGVCVSGADIQPLLARAQRVSGPSPPFDLWFAVFGNHRSVELEIGPGRGEVLLAWAAAAPATNFFAIERSSRAA
;
A
#
# COMPACT_ATOMS: atom_id res chain seq x y z
N MET A 1 -38.19 12.24 -1.31
CA MET A 1 -38.16 12.05 -2.78
C MET A 1 -37.43 13.27 -3.34
N ALA A 2 -36.24 13.23 -3.92
CA ALA A 2 -35.56 12.21 -4.70
C ALA A 2 -34.03 12.27 -4.48
N ALA A 3 -33.37 11.12 -4.68
CA ALA A 3 -31.92 10.98 -4.74
C ALA A 3 -31.41 11.20 -6.18
N ARG A 4 -30.21 11.80 -6.32
CA ARG A 4 -29.31 11.75 -7.49
C ARG A 4 -27.90 12.03 -6.96
N MET A 5 -27.03 11.03 -6.83
CA MET A 5 -26.10 10.46 -7.82
C MET A 5 -24.97 11.41 -8.26
N ALA A 6 -23.74 10.93 -8.01
CA ALA A 6 -22.41 11.34 -8.46
C ALA A 6 -21.75 12.51 -7.69
N ASP A 7 -20.68 12.22 -6.92
CA ASP A 7 -19.35 12.22 -7.54
C ASP A 7 -18.28 11.58 -6.64
N LEU A 8 -17.36 10.89 -7.31
CA LEU A 8 -16.17 10.25 -6.77
C LEU A 8 -15.26 11.28 -6.09
N LEU A 9 -15.39 11.45 -4.77
CA LEU A 9 -14.38 12.14 -3.98
C LEU A 9 -13.28 11.14 -3.62
N GLY A 10 -12.24 11.12 -4.45
CA GLY A 10 -10.93 10.64 -4.04
C GLY A 10 -10.54 11.32 -2.73
N VAL A 11 -10.33 10.52 -1.69
CA VAL A 11 -9.92 11.04 -0.38
C VAL A 11 -8.45 11.46 -0.51
N CYS A 12 -8.22 12.77 -0.65
CA CYS A 12 -6.91 13.36 -0.46
C CYS A 12 -6.61 13.33 1.05
N VAL A 13 -5.78 12.39 1.51
CA VAL A 13 -5.28 12.40 2.89
C VAL A 13 -4.06 13.31 2.96
N SER A 14 -4.13 14.38 3.77
CA SER A 14 -2.97 15.24 4.04
C SER A 14 -1.98 14.47 4.91
N GLY A 15 -0.67 14.65 4.68
CA GLY A 15 0.37 13.99 5.48
C GLY A 15 0.31 14.29 6.99
N ALA A 16 -0.39 15.36 7.38
CA ALA A 16 -0.64 15.71 8.79
C ALA A 16 -1.74 14.88 9.46
N ASP A 17 -2.60 14.20 8.68
CA ASP A 17 -3.73 13.40 9.17
C ASP A 17 -3.37 11.91 9.35
N ILE A 18 -2.15 11.51 8.97
CA ILE A 18 -1.63 10.17 9.24
C ILE A 18 -1.24 10.11 10.71
N GLN A 19 -2.20 9.74 11.57
CA GLN A 19 -1.91 9.28 12.92
C GLN A 19 -1.03 8.02 12.81
N PRO A 20 0.27 8.07 13.21
CA PRO A 20 1.18 6.93 13.03
C PRO A 20 0.71 5.67 13.77
N LEU A 21 -0.16 5.83 14.77
CA LEU A 21 -0.72 4.72 15.56
C LEU A 21 -1.97 4.08 14.93
N LEU A 22 -2.60 4.72 13.93
CA LEU A 22 -3.82 4.26 13.25
C LEU A 22 -3.59 3.75 11.81
N ALA A 23 -2.36 3.81 11.31
CA ALA A 23 -2.00 3.29 9.98
C ALA A 23 -1.97 1.75 9.89
N ARG A 24 -2.41 1.05 10.94
CA ARG A 24 -2.24 -0.39 11.10
C ARG A 24 -3.29 -1.28 10.43
N ALA A 25 -4.40 -0.75 9.91
CA ALA A 25 -5.36 -1.56 9.13
C ALA A 25 -6.48 -0.71 8.51
N GLN A 26 -6.22 0.04 7.43
CA GLN A 26 -7.33 0.42 6.55
C GLN A 26 -7.50 -0.67 5.49
N ARG A 27 -8.43 -1.61 5.74
CA ARG A 27 -8.98 -2.45 4.68
C ARG A 27 -9.83 -1.56 3.79
N VAL A 28 -9.33 -1.24 2.61
CA VAL A 28 -10.11 -0.57 1.57
C VAL A 28 -11.23 -1.54 1.15
N SER A 29 -12.46 -1.25 1.56
CA SER A 29 -13.65 -1.98 1.12
C SER A 29 -14.22 -1.26 -0.11
N GLY A 30 -13.70 -1.62 -1.28
CA GLY A 30 -14.23 -1.26 -2.60
C GLY A 30 -14.42 -2.53 -3.44
N PRO A 31 -15.08 -2.48 -4.61
CA PRO A 31 -15.11 -3.63 -5.51
C PRO A 31 -13.67 -4.08 -5.74
N SER A 32 -13.38 -5.36 -5.48
CA SER A 32 -12.07 -5.92 -5.76
C SER A 32 -11.78 -5.67 -7.25
N PRO A 33 -10.64 -5.07 -7.63
CA PRO A 33 -10.26 -5.03 -9.03
C PRO A 33 -10.37 -6.44 -9.61
N PRO A 34 -10.72 -6.61 -10.90
CA PRO A 34 -11.07 -7.92 -11.47
C PRO A 34 -9.92 -8.95 -11.45
N PHE A 35 -8.75 -8.56 -10.95
CA PHE A 35 -7.56 -9.37 -10.78
C PHE A 35 -6.94 -9.08 -9.40
N ASP A 36 -6.46 -10.15 -8.75
CA ASP A 36 -5.61 -10.04 -7.56
C ASP A 36 -4.28 -9.38 -7.97
N LEU A 37 -4.19 -8.07 -7.74
CA LEU A 37 -3.03 -7.25 -8.07
C LEU A 37 -1.73 -7.85 -7.53
N TRP A 38 -1.75 -8.45 -6.34
CA TRP A 38 -0.56 -9.02 -5.74
C TRP A 38 -0.15 -10.33 -6.38
N PHE A 39 -1.12 -11.15 -6.80
CA PHE A 39 -0.83 -12.32 -7.62
C PHE A 39 -0.17 -11.93 -8.94
N ALA A 40 -0.61 -10.85 -9.59
CA ALA A 40 0.00 -10.37 -10.83
C ALA A 40 1.47 -9.90 -10.65
N VAL A 41 1.83 -9.37 -9.48
CA VAL A 41 3.19 -8.90 -9.17
C VAL A 41 4.10 -10.04 -8.71
N PHE A 42 3.64 -10.88 -7.79
CA PHE A 42 4.47 -11.89 -7.12
C PHE A 42 4.28 -13.32 -7.63
N GLY A 43 3.28 -13.56 -8.49
CA GLY A 43 2.96 -14.89 -9.04
C GLY A 43 2.46 -15.90 -8.00
N ASN A 44 2.09 -15.43 -6.81
CA ASN A 44 1.65 -16.27 -5.70
C ASN A 44 0.70 -15.51 -4.77
N HIS A 45 -0.03 -16.24 -3.91
CA HIS A 45 -1.00 -15.68 -2.95
C HIS A 45 -0.44 -15.55 -1.52
N ARG A 46 0.88 -15.48 -1.34
CA ARG A 46 1.49 -15.26 -0.01
C ARG A 46 1.23 -13.83 0.45
N SER A 47 1.19 -13.64 1.76
CA SER A 47 1.04 -12.31 2.38
C SER A 47 2.09 -11.33 1.85
N VAL A 48 1.68 -10.08 1.68
CA VAL A 48 2.56 -8.97 1.28
C VAL A 48 2.76 -8.06 2.48
N GLU A 49 4.01 -7.84 2.88
CA GLU A 49 4.41 -6.82 3.84
C GLU A 49 4.89 -5.55 3.11
N LEU A 50 4.53 -4.39 3.64
CA LEU A 50 4.75 -3.07 3.02
C LEU A 50 5.67 -2.20 3.88
N GLU A 51 6.70 -1.62 3.27
CA GLU A 51 7.52 -0.56 3.87
C GLU A 51 7.30 0.77 3.14
N ILE A 52 7.02 1.84 3.89
CA ILE A 52 6.90 3.21 3.36
C ILE A 52 8.16 3.97 3.74
N GLY A 53 8.82 4.56 2.74
CA GLY A 53 10.11 5.24 2.93
C GLY A 53 11.26 4.29 3.27
N PRO A 54 11.52 3.25 2.46
CA PRO A 54 12.60 2.29 2.72
C PRO A 54 14.01 2.92 2.64
N GLY A 55 14.13 4.15 2.13
CA GLY A 55 15.40 4.80 1.89
C GLY A 55 16.25 3.97 0.93
N ARG A 56 17.35 3.39 1.46
CA ARG A 56 18.23 2.50 0.69
C ARG A 56 17.76 1.05 0.64
N GLY A 57 16.71 0.70 1.39
CA GLY A 57 16.08 -0.63 1.39
C GLY A 57 16.86 -1.72 2.12
N GLU A 58 17.91 -1.39 2.88
CA GLU A 58 18.75 -2.39 3.57
C GLU A 58 17.94 -3.25 4.55
N VAL A 59 16.99 -2.65 5.28
CA VAL A 59 16.10 -3.36 6.21
C VAL A 59 15.11 -4.26 5.45
N LEU A 60 14.40 -3.71 4.46
CA LEU A 60 13.50 -4.47 3.58
C LEU A 60 14.17 -5.72 2.99
N LEU A 61 15.38 -5.56 2.46
CA LEU A 61 16.14 -6.64 1.85
C LEU A 61 16.55 -7.70 2.87
N ALA A 62 16.97 -7.28 4.07
CA ALA A 62 17.29 -8.21 5.15
C ALA A 62 16.07 -9.03 5.58
N TRP A 63 14.89 -8.40 5.68
CA TRP A 63 13.64 -9.10 6.00
C TRP A 63 13.20 -10.05 4.88
N ALA A 64 13.27 -9.62 3.62
CA ALA A 64 12.96 -10.48 2.48
C ALA A 64 13.87 -11.71 2.42
N ALA A 65 15.16 -11.55 2.72
CA ALA A 65 16.10 -12.66 2.79
C ALA A 65 15.79 -13.62 3.95
N ALA A 66 15.38 -13.09 5.11
CA ALA A 66 15.05 -13.89 6.29
C ALA A 66 13.69 -14.61 6.18
N ALA A 67 12.75 -14.10 5.38
CA ALA A 67 11.39 -14.62 5.28
C ALA A 67 10.98 -14.89 3.81
N PRO A 68 11.54 -15.92 3.15
CA PRO A 68 11.27 -16.22 1.74
C PRO A 68 9.83 -16.69 1.46
N ALA A 69 9.06 -16.99 2.51
CA ALA A 69 7.63 -17.33 2.42
C ALA A 69 6.71 -16.09 2.45
N THR A 70 7.27 -14.89 2.58
CA THR A 70 6.55 -13.61 2.61
C THR A 70 6.97 -12.76 1.41
N ASN A 71 6.02 -12.09 0.77
CA ASN A 71 6.30 -11.11 -0.27
C ASN A 71 6.54 -9.74 0.38
N PHE A 72 7.48 -8.95 -0.15
CA PHE A 72 7.78 -7.60 0.34
C PHE A 72 7.60 -6.58 -0.79
N PHE A 73 6.93 -5.47 -0.50
CA PHE A 73 6.74 -4.34 -1.40
C PHE A 73 7.11 -3.04 -0.67
N ALA A 74 7.61 -2.04 -1.38
CA ALA A 74 7.94 -0.76 -0.77
C ALA A 74 7.63 0.43 -1.66
N ILE A 75 7.34 1.56 -1.02
CA ILE A 75 7.05 2.83 -1.67
C ILE A 75 8.03 3.87 -1.14
N GLU A 76 8.86 4.42 -2.03
CA GLU A 76 9.80 5.51 -1.72
C GLU A 76 9.46 6.74 -2.57
N ARG A 77 9.44 7.91 -1.94
CA ARG A 77 9.33 9.17 -2.67
C ARG A 77 10.74 9.65 -2.98
N SER A 78 11.11 9.65 -4.27
CA SER A 78 12.37 10.25 -4.68
C SER A 78 12.42 11.74 -4.30
N SER A 79 13.37 12.13 -3.46
CA SER A 79 13.68 13.52 -3.14
C SER A 79 14.53 14.17 -4.24
N ARG A 80 14.08 14.08 -5.50
CA ARG A 80 14.56 15.02 -6.51
C ARG A 80 13.59 16.19 -6.51
N ALA A 81 13.89 17.20 -5.69
CA ALA A 81 13.26 18.52 -5.88
C ALA A 81 13.60 18.99 -7.30
N ALA A 82 12.57 19.32 -8.08
CA ALA A 82 12.70 20.01 -9.36
C ALA A 82 13.07 21.48 -9.13
#